data_AF-A0A852UES8-F1
#
_entry.id   AF-A0A852UES8-F1
#
_cell.length_a   1.000
_cell.length_b   1.000
_cell.length_c   1.000
_cell.angle_alpha   90.00
_cell.angle_beta   90.00
_cell.angle_gamma   90.00
#
_symmetry.space_group_name_H-M   'P 1'
#
loop_
_entity.id
_entity.type
_entity.pdbx_description
1 polymer ?
#
loop_
_entity_poly.entity_id
_entity_poly.type
_entity_poly.pdbx_seq_one_letter_code
_entity_poly.pdbx_strand_id
1 'polypeptide(L)'
;MSEQAETGSPDEAATSPAAAAPATAQVEAPAADSASPATDPAPRAQVERGSVFDDLWARVTSTPRLRVRTEWILLGVVTLLAAVLRFWNLGGAHYLIFDETFYVKDAWTLLNLGYEAEWPDNPNDAFNAGDPNGYTTDPSYVVHPPLGKYIIGLGMLVFGADNPFGWRFGVALVGTLAVPLLWVIAKKLFRSPVLATIGAGMLAIDGHAIVMSRVGILDGILMFFVLLAFLFVLLDRDDQRRKLRSKIMAWRAEEGLEGEPVPTKATTTSRAPDVKPVGPDWGPRLWWRPWLMAAAVTLGAASAVKWSGLYFLAAFCVYTLVIDMIERKRLGVTFWGSAAILLQGPVSFILTVPLAVLTYLATWTRWLTTTGGFYRDWAEQAGNAWTGLLSWVPLPLQSLWHYQVEAYNFHRGLSAEHPYQSGPQEWPFLIRPTAFSYIYSGKGDGSGCDVDQCVEAITSISNPIIFWFGTVSILFLIIMCFLRPKWQYFAILVGYGAGYFPWLAYLERQAVFHFYAIAFLPFMILASLVVVQTIAGDRETPRTSRTIGVSAVGVLLVIMALVSVLFWPVWTGQMISTSYWSLTHWLPSWR
;
A
#
# COMPACT_ATOMS: atom_id res chain seq x y z
N MET A 1 21.31 -53.55 10.10
CA MET A 1 22.34 -54.60 9.95
C MET A 1 23.48 -53.97 9.16
N SER A 2 24.42 -53.27 9.79
CA SER A 2 25.61 -53.78 10.52
C SER A 2 26.65 -54.42 9.60
N GLU A 3 27.52 -53.56 9.05
CA GLU A 3 29.00 -53.53 9.13
C GLU A 3 29.86 -54.82 9.27
N GLN A 4 31.07 -54.72 8.67
CA GLN A 4 32.37 -55.42 8.92
C GLN A 4 32.60 -56.81 8.27
N ALA A 5 33.81 -57.25 7.89
CA ALA A 5 35.14 -56.67 7.61
C ALA A 5 36.08 -57.82 7.14
N GLU A 6 37.10 -57.46 6.35
CA GLU A 6 38.48 -58.02 6.18
C GLU A 6 38.80 -59.53 6.09
N THR A 7 39.77 -59.88 5.20
CA THR A 7 41.08 -60.49 5.57
C THR A 7 41.93 -60.91 4.34
N GLY A 8 43.26 -60.72 4.42
CA GLY A 8 44.27 -61.68 3.93
C GLY A 8 45.21 -61.31 2.76
N SER A 9 46.50 -61.07 3.05
CA SER A 9 47.71 -61.06 2.19
C SER A 9 48.50 -62.39 2.39
N PRO A 10 49.77 -62.67 1.94
CA PRO A 10 50.69 -62.14 0.89
C PRO A 10 51.40 -63.27 0.03
N ASP A 11 52.31 -62.94 -0.91
CA ASP A 11 53.73 -63.45 -1.03
C ASP A 11 54.41 -63.50 -2.43
N GLU A 12 55.70 -63.07 -2.42
CA GLU A 12 56.94 -63.47 -3.16
C GLU A 12 57.07 -63.41 -4.72
N ALA A 13 57.98 -62.61 -5.31
CA ALA A 13 59.46 -62.79 -5.56
C ALA A 13 59.78 -63.81 -6.69
N ALA A 14 60.74 -63.71 -7.62
CA ALA A 14 61.84 -62.81 -8.00
C ALA A 14 62.31 -63.25 -9.42
N THR A 15 63.03 -62.40 -10.19
CA THR A 15 64.32 -62.74 -10.87
C THR A 15 64.83 -61.57 -11.75
N SER A 16 66.13 -61.32 -11.61
CA SER A 16 67.03 -60.46 -12.40
C SER A 16 68.21 -61.39 -12.81
N PRO A 17 69.04 -61.16 -13.87
CA PRO A 17 70.10 -60.13 -13.81
C PRO A 17 70.65 -59.53 -15.15
N ALA A 18 71.14 -58.28 -15.01
CA ALA A 18 72.43 -57.72 -15.47
C ALA A 18 72.92 -57.75 -16.94
N ALA A 19 73.34 -56.56 -17.45
CA ALA A 19 74.72 -56.27 -17.88
C ALA A 19 75.00 -54.78 -18.24
N ALA A 20 75.90 -54.16 -17.44
CA ALA A 20 76.96 -53.16 -17.69
C ALA A 20 76.88 -51.99 -18.75
N ALA A 21 76.83 -50.77 -18.20
CA ALA A 21 77.56 -49.48 -18.41
C ALA A 21 78.71 -49.31 -19.47
N PRO A 22 79.27 -48.08 -19.74
CA PRO A 22 78.76 -46.68 -19.67
C PRO A 22 79.19 -45.71 -20.84
N ALA A 23 78.56 -44.51 -20.86
CA ALA A 23 79.04 -43.16 -21.23
C ALA A 23 79.67 -42.83 -22.61
N THR A 24 78.98 -41.96 -23.38
CA THR A 24 79.40 -40.60 -23.85
C THR A 24 78.63 -40.21 -25.11
N ALA A 25 78.02 -39.02 -25.16
CA ALA A 25 77.94 -38.16 -26.35
C ALA A 25 77.16 -36.87 -26.04
N GLN A 26 77.72 -35.77 -26.51
CA GLN A 26 77.24 -34.41 -26.36
C GLN A 26 76.14 -34.06 -27.36
N VAL A 27 75.35 -33.07 -26.93
CA VAL A 27 74.48 -32.12 -27.64
C VAL A 27 74.78 -31.91 -29.13
N GLU A 28 73.75 -32.07 -29.97
CA GLU A 28 73.57 -31.29 -31.21
C GLU A 28 72.07 -31.13 -31.50
N ALA A 29 71.64 -29.90 -31.82
CA ALA A 29 70.24 -29.49 -31.93
C ALA A 29 69.62 -29.79 -33.31
N PRO A 30 68.31 -30.09 -33.41
CA PRO A 30 67.58 -29.94 -34.66
C PRO A 30 66.65 -28.72 -34.64
N ALA A 31 66.91 -27.87 -35.64
CA ALA A 31 65.99 -27.07 -36.46
C ALA A 31 64.76 -26.41 -35.79
N ALA A 32 64.76 -25.07 -35.88
CA ALA A 32 63.62 -24.21 -35.67
C ALA A 32 62.45 -24.61 -36.60
N ASP A 33 61.41 -25.22 -36.02
CA ASP A 33 60.10 -25.26 -36.63
C ASP A 33 59.44 -23.88 -36.48
N SER A 34 59.04 -23.34 -37.62
CA SER A 34 58.42 -22.03 -37.78
C SER A 34 57.25 -21.83 -36.82
N ALA A 35 57.38 -20.84 -35.93
CA ALA A 35 56.28 -20.31 -35.16
C ALA A 35 55.17 -19.84 -36.11
N SER A 36 54.04 -20.54 -36.11
CA SER A 36 52.78 -19.91 -36.53
C SER A 36 52.55 -18.72 -35.61
N PRO A 37 52.27 -17.51 -36.14
CA PRO A 37 51.95 -16.38 -35.28
C PRO A 37 50.70 -16.78 -34.50
N ALA A 38 50.81 -16.84 -33.18
CA ALA A 38 49.65 -16.87 -32.32
C ALA A 38 48.80 -15.65 -32.69
N THR A 39 47.72 -15.88 -33.44
CA THR A 39 46.69 -14.88 -33.63
C THR A 39 46.21 -14.51 -32.24
N ASP A 40 46.52 -13.28 -31.82
CA ASP A 40 45.91 -12.67 -30.64
C ASP A 40 44.41 -13.01 -30.65
N PRO A 41 43.83 -13.48 -29.54
CA PRO A 41 42.40 -13.68 -29.49
C PRO A 41 41.75 -12.34 -29.83
N ALA A 42 41.02 -12.30 -30.95
CA ALA A 42 40.33 -11.10 -31.41
C ALA A 42 39.64 -10.43 -30.21
N PRO A 43 39.79 -9.10 -30.01
CA PRO A 43 39.23 -8.44 -28.85
C PRO A 43 37.76 -8.78 -28.78
N ARG A 44 37.34 -9.51 -27.73
CA ARG A 44 35.94 -9.89 -27.54
C ARG A 44 35.11 -8.61 -27.70
N ALA A 45 34.26 -8.57 -28.73
CA ALA A 45 33.41 -7.43 -29.01
C ALA A 45 32.73 -7.04 -27.69
N GLN A 46 33.01 -5.81 -27.23
CA GLN A 46 32.41 -5.32 -25.99
C GLN A 46 30.90 -5.34 -26.18
N VAL A 47 30.22 -6.23 -25.47
CA VAL A 47 28.76 -6.32 -25.53
C VAL A 47 28.21 -5.02 -24.98
N GLU A 48 27.60 -4.21 -25.84
CA GLU A 48 26.92 -2.99 -25.42
C GLU A 48 25.86 -3.34 -24.37
N ARG A 49 25.80 -2.55 -23.30
CA ARG A 49 24.86 -2.70 -22.18
C ARG A 49 23.94 -1.49 -22.12
N GLY A 50 22.84 -1.58 -21.39
CA GLY A 50 21.89 -0.47 -21.27
C GLY A 50 20.83 -0.48 -22.39
N SER A 51 20.16 0.64 -22.63
CA SER A 51 19.21 0.80 -23.72
C SER A 51 19.24 2.24 -24.21
N VAL A 52 18.66 2.51 -25.37
CA VAL A 52 18.53 3.89 -25.88
C VAL A 52 17.80 4.79 -24.88
N PHE A 53 16.86 4.24 -24.12
CA PHE A 53 16.15 4.97 -23.06
C PHE A 53 17.04 5.27 -21.84
N ASP A 54 18.01 4.40 -21.53
CA ASP A 54 19.00 4.69 -20.48
C ASP A 54 19.97 5.78 -20.91
N ASP A 55 20.37 5.78 -22.18
CA ASP A 55 21.22 6.83 -22.74
C ASP A 55 20.49 8.18 -22.69
N LEU A 56 19.20 8.21 -23.04
CA LEU A 56 18.36 9.39 -22.90
C LEU A 56 18.23 9.82 -21.42
N TRP A 57 17.96 8.88 -20.52
CA TRP A 57 17.87 9.14 -19.08
C TRP A 57 19.19 9.71 -18.53
N ALA A 58 20.33 9.15 -18.94
CA ALA A 58 21.66 9.61 -18.56
C ALA A 58 21.92 11.04 -19.05
N ARG A 59 21.50 11.39 -20.26
CA ARG A 59 21.59 12.77 -20.79
C ARG A 59 20.80 13.76 -19.94
N VAL A 60 19.54 13.45 -19.62
CA VAL A 60 18.67 14.35 -18.85
C VAL A 60 18.92 14.35 -17.34
N THR A 61 19.81 13.46 -16.86
CA THR A 61 20.23 13.38 -15.44
C THR A 61 21.74 13.48 -15.25
N SER A 62 22.45 14.02 -16.24
CA SER A 62 23.92 14.05 -16.30
C SER A 62 24.58 14.83 -15.15
N THR A 63 23.88 15.80 -14.57
CA THR A 63 24.33 16.55 -13.39
C THR A 63 23.36 16.38 -12.23
N PRO A 64 23.80 16.55 -10.96
CA PRO A 64 22.92 16.50 -9.80
C PRO A 64 21.75 17.48 -9.89
N ARG A 65 21.98 18.69 -10.42
CA ARG A 65 20.93 19.70 -10.64
C ARG A 65 19.90 19.23 -11.67
N LEU A 66 20.36 18.68 -12.81
CA LEU A 66 19.46 18.14 -13.84
C LEU A 66 18.66 16.95 -13.33
N ARG A 67 19.29 16.05 -12.54
CA ARG A 67 18.59 14.93 -11.92
C ARG A 67 17.45 15.41 -11.00
N VAL A 68 17.74 16.32 -10.07
CA VAL A 68 16.72 16.87 -9.17
C VAL A 68 15.60 17.57 -9.95
N ARG A 69 15.96 18.38 -10.95
CA ARG A 69 14.99 19.03 -11.84
C ARG A 69 14.09 18.02 -12.53
N THR A 70 14.67 16.99 -13.16
CA THR A 70 13.91 15.95 -13.87
C THR A 70 13.01 15.18 -12.92
N GLU A 71 13.46 14.86 -11.71
CA GLU A 71 12.63 14.21 -10.68
C GLU A 71 11.43 15.08 -10.28
N TRP A 72 11.61 16.38 -10.08
CA TRP A 72 10.51 17.32 -9.79
C TRP A 72 9.56 17.50 -10.98
N ILE A 73 10.06 17.52 -12.21
CA ILE A 73 9.22 17.57 -13.41
C ILE A 73 8.35 16.32 -13.51
N LEU A 74 8.94 15.13 -13.34
CA LEU A 74 8.19 13.87 -13.38
C LEU A 74 7.09 13.83 -12.31
N LEU A 75 7.43 14.20 -11.08
CA LEU A 75 6.47 14.31 -9.97
C LEU A 75 5.37 15.33 -10.27
N GLY A 76 5.75 16.51 -10.78
CA GLY A 76 4.81 17.59 -11.14
C GLY A 76 3.84 17.18 -12.24
N VAL A 77 4.34 16.56 -13.31
CA VAL A 77 3.52 16.10 -14.46
C VAL A 77 2.53 15.03 -14.03
N VAL A 78 2.97 14.00 -13.29
CA VAL A 78 2.05 12.93 -12.86
C VAL A 78 1.02 13.42 -11.85
N THR A 79 1.39 14.38 -10.99
CA THR A 79 0.46 15.02 -10.05
C THR A 79 -0.54 15.91 -10.77
N LEU A 80 -0.10 16.67 -11.78
CA LEU A 80 -0.98 17.48 -12.62
C LEU A 80 -1.97 16.61 -13.38
N LEU A 81 -1.52 15.49 -13.97
CA LEU A 81 -2.41 14.52 -14.61
C LEU A 81 -3.46 14.00 -13.62
N ALA A 82 -3.04 13.60 -12.43
CA ALA A 82 -3.96 13.13 -11.39
C ALA A 82 -4.99 14.19 -10.98
N ALA A 83 -4.55 15.45 -10.82
CA ALA A 83 -5.40 16.58 -10.50
C ALA A 83 -6.43 16.83 -11.62
N VAL A 84 -5.99 16.88 -12.88
CA VAL A 84 -6.89 17.04 -14.03
C VAL A 84 -7.95 15.93 -14.05
N LEU A 85 -7.55 14.67 -13.92
CA LEU A 85 -8.50 13.55 -13.98
C LEU A 85 -9.49 13.52 -12.80
N ARG A 86 -9.10 14.03 -11.62
CA ARG A 86 -9.96 14.05 -10.42
C ARG A 86 -10.86 15.29 -10.36
N PHE A 87 -10.40 16.43 -10.87
CA PHE A 87 -11.16 17.69 -10.82
C PHE A 87 -11.92 18.01 -12.11
N TRP A 88 -11.64 17.32 -13.22
CA TRP A 88 -12.37 17.51 -14.49
C TRP A 88 -13.87 17.32 -14.29
N ASN A 89 -14.66 18.36 -14.50
CA ASN A 89 -16.13 18.30 -14.35
C ASN A 89 -16.59 17.63 -13.04
N LEU A 90 -15.92 17.92 -11.91
CA LEU A 90 -16.20 17.27 -10.62
C LEU A 90 -17.65 17.48 -10.14
N GLY A 91 -18.21 18.65 -10.45
CA GLY A 91 -19.60 19.00 -10.15
C GLY A 91 -20.61 18.62 -11.24
N GLY A 92 -20.20 17.88 -12.28
CA GLY A 92 -21.05 17.60 -13.44
C GLY A 92 -22.30 16.76 -13.14
N ALA A 93 -22.17 15.77 -12.25
CA ALA A 93 -23.33 15.06 -11.72
C ALA A 93 -23.94 15.90 -10.59
N HIS A 94 -25.07 16.56 -10.88
CA HIS A 94 -25.75 17.52 -10.01
C HIS A 94 -26.59 16.89 -8.88
N TYR A 95 -26.45 15.59 -8.67
CA TYR A 95 -27.20 14.82 -7.69
C TYR A 95 -26.27 13.99 -6.80
N LEU A 96 -26.75 13.64 -5.61
CA LEU A 96 -26.07 12.72 -4.69
C LEU A 96 -26.00 11.31 -5.30
N ILE A 97 -24.78 10.79 -5.40
CA ILE A 97 -24.49 9.47 -5.98
C ILE A 97 -24.23 8.47 -4.85
N PHE A 98 -24.87 7.29 -4.92
CA PHE A 98 -24.56 6.17 -4.01
C PHE A 98 -24.58 6.62 -2.54
N ASP A 99 -23.55 6.27 -1.75
CA ASP A 99 -23.42 6.63 -0.33
C ASP A 99 -23.19 8.13 -0.06
N GLU A 100 -23.10 9.01 -1.08
CA GLU A 100 -23.14 10.47 -0.85
C GLU A 100 -24.43 10.87 -0.12
N THR A 101 -25.53 10.14 -0.35
CA THR A 101 -26.79 10.28 0.37
C THR A 101 -26.67 10.10 1.89
N PHE A 102 -25.56 9.56 2.39
CA PHE A 102 -25.29 9.50 3.82
C PHE A 102 -24.16 10.46 4.17
N TYR A 103 -22.98 10.25 3.58
CA TYR A 103 -21.76 10.91 4.05
C TYR A 103 -21.72 12.42 3.80
N VAL A 104 -22.31 12.93 2.72
CA VAL A 104 -22.30 14.38 2.41
C VAL A 104 -23.23 15.12 3.37
N LYS A 105 -24.44 14.59 3.57
CA LYS A 105 -25.42 15.14 4.54
C LYS A 105 -24.93 15.05 5.99
N ASP A 106 -24.38 13.90 6.37
CA ASP A 106 -23.74 13.71 7.68
C ASP A 106 -22.60 14.70 7.90
N ALA A 107 -21.73 14.89 6.89
CA ALA A 107 -20.63 15.84 6.97
C ALA A 107 -21.11 17.28 7.19
N TRP A 108 -22.23 17.68 6.56
CA TRP A 108 -22.80 19.00 6.75
C TRP A 108 -23.37 19.19 8.15
N THR A 109 -24.20 18.25 8.63
CA THR A 109 -24.76 18.31 10.00
C THR A 109 -23.67 18.25 11.07
N LEU A 110 -22.68 17.38 10.90
CA LEU A 110 -21.53 17.25 11.80
C LEU A 110 -20.75 18.56 11.97
N LEU A 111 -20.57 19.33 10.90
CA LEU A 111 -19.89 20.63 10.98
C LEU A 111 -20.71 21.71 11.69
N ASN A 112 -22.02 21.72 11.45
CA ASN A 112 -22.92 22.74 11.97
C ASN A 112 -23.30 22.47 13.43
N LEU A 113 -23.64 21.23 13.77
CA LEU A 113 -24.16 20.82 15.07
C LEU A 113 -23.09 20.19 15.97
N GLY A 114 -22.01 19.63 15.38
CA GLY A 114 -20.99 18.87 16.10
C GLY A 114 -21.28 17.37 16.24
N TYR A 115 -22.41 16.91 15.68
CA TYR A 115 -22.85 15.53 15.59
C TYR A 115 -23.74 15.36 14.35
N GLU A 116 -23.89 14.14 13.87
CA GLU A 116 -24.78 13.81 12.76
C GLU A 116 -26.26 13.87 13.19
N ALA A 117 -27.10 14.45 12.33
CA ALA A 117 -28.50 14.69 12.63
C ALA A 117 -29.45 14.09 11.58
N GLU A 118 -30.71 13.89 11.97
CA GLU A 118 -31.75 13.36 11.12
C GLU A 118 -32.17 14.37 10.03
N TRP A 119 -32.72 13.80 8.96
CA TRP A 119 -33.20 14.55 7.80
C TRP A 119 -34.67 14.19 7.55
N PRO A 120 -35.47 15.13 7.03
CA PRO A 120 -36.86 14.87 6.65
C PRO A 120 -36.94 13.82 5.53
N ASP A 121 -38.14 13.30 5.28
CA ASP A 121 -38.38 12.35 4.20
C ASP A 121 -37.96 12.93 2.83
N ASN A 122 -37.29 12.10 2.02
CA ASN A 122 -36.75 12.47 0.70
C ASN A 122 -35.90 13.75 0.68
N PRO A 123 -34.87 13.86 1.54
CA PRO A 123 -34.11 15.10 1.68
C PRO A 123 -33.19 15.37 0.47
N ASN A 124 -32.98 14.37 -0.38
CA ASN A 124 -32.05 14.46 -1.51
C ASN A 124 -32.49 15.47 -2.56
N ASP A 125 -33.78 15.62 -2.81
CA ASP A 125 -34.28 16.54 -3.85
C ASP A 125 -33.99 18.00 -3.49
N ALA A 126 -34.28 18.39 -2.23
CA ALA A 126 -33.95 19.72 -1.72
C ALA A 126 -32.44 19.96 -1.67
N PHE A 127 -31.68 18.95 -1.21
CA PHE A 127 -30.22 19.04 -1.15
C PHE A 127 -29.58 19.20 -2.54
N ASN A 128 -30.05 18.44 -3.53
CA ASN A 128 -29.62 18.53 -4.92
C ASN A 128 -30.00 19.87 -5.56
N ALA A 129 -31.10 20.49 -5.12
CA ALA A 129 -31.52 21.82 -5.54
C ALA A 129 -30.72 22.96 -4.89
N GLY A 130 -29.76 22.64 -4.01
CA GLY A 130 -28.91 23.62 -3.34
C GLY A 130 -29.47 24.15 -2.02
N ASP A 131 -30.43 23.44 -1.41
CA ASP A 131 -30.92 23.72 -0.05
C ASP A 131 -30.38 22.69 0.97
N PRO A 132 -29.19 22.92 1.55
CA PRO A 132 -28.55 21.98 2.46
C PRO A 132 -29.03 22.09 3.92
N ASN A 133 -29.98 22.98 4.24
CA ASN A 133 -30.29 23.33 5.63
C ASN A 133 -31.62 22.75 6.16
N GLY A 134 -32.20 21.78 5.44
CA GLY A 134 -33.44 21.11 5.85
C GLY A 134 -33.30 20.06 6.98
N TYR A 135 -32.12 19.91 7.58
CA TYR A 135 -31.86 18.92 8.64
C TYR A 135 -32.52 19.30 9.98
N THR A 136 -32.80 18.32 10.83
CA THR A 136 -33.31 18.53 12.19
C THR A 136 -32.17 18.67 13.21
N THR A 137 -32.50 18.95 14.47
CA THR A 137 -31.54 18.85 15.58
C THR A 137 -31.54 17.49 16.26
N ASP A 138 -32.39 16.57 15.82
CA ASP A 138 -32.47 15.23 16.39
C ASP A 138 -31.27 14.40 15.90
N PRO A 139 -30.57 13.71 16.79
CA PRO A 139 -29.34 13.02 16.42
C PRO A 139 -29.62 11.79 15.56
N SER A 140 -28.78 11.56 14.55
CA SER A 140 -28.80 10.36 13.73
C SER A 140 -27.73 9.36 14.19
N TYR A 141 -28.08 8.07 14.15
CA TYR A 141 -27.13 7.00 14.43
C TYR A 141 -26.26 6.70 13.21
N VAL A 142 -24.94 6.79 13.37
CA VAL A 142 -23.97 6.56 12.30
C VAL A 142 -22.90 5.60 12.76
N VAL A 143 -22.41 4.74 11.86
CA VAL A 143 -21.51 3.65 12.25
C VAL A 143 -20.05 3.92 11.92
N HIS A 144 -19.80 4.99 11.17
CA HIS A 144 -18.45 5.38 10.77
C HIS A 144 -17.95 6.57 11.58
N PRO A 145 -16.67 6.57 12.00
CA PRO A 145 -16.13 7.66 12.78
C PRO A 145 -15.95 8.94 11.92
N PRO A 146 -15.74 10.10 12.56
CA PRO A 146 -16.09 11.39 11.94
C PRO A 146 -15.02 11.98 11.00
N LEU A 147 -13.77 11.49 10.98
CA LEU A 147 -12.69 12.19 10.27
C LEU A 147 -12.93 12.33 8.76
N GLY A 148 -13.43 11.28 8.13
CA GLY A 148 -13.68 11.33 6.68
C GLY A 148 -14.79 12.32 6.34
N LYS A 149 -15.83 12.40 7.19
CA LYS A 149 -16.91 13.38 7.08
C LYS A 149 -16.41 14.81 7.27
N TYR A 150 -15.51 15.06 8.22
CA TYR A 150 -14.88 16.39 8.33
C TYR A 150 -14.14 16.80 7.06
N ILE A 151 -13.44 15.88 6.39
CA ILE A 151 -12.72 16.19 5.14
C ILE A 151 -13.69 16.52 4.00
N ILE A 152 -14.80 15.78 3.87
CA ILE A 152 -15.89 16.11 2.94
C ILE A 152 -16.46 17.50 3.29
N GLY A 153 -16.78 17.72 4.55
CA GLY A 153 -17.28 18.98 5.09
C GLY A 153 -16.38 20.18 4.85
N LEU A 154 -15.05 20.03 4.97
CA LEU A 154 -14.10 21.11 4.68
C LEU A 154 -14.20 21.58 3.22
N GLY A 155 -14.50 20.69 2.28
CA GLY A 155 -14.80 21.08 0.90
C GLY A 155 -16.04 21.97 0.82
N MET A 156 -17.11 21.58 1.53
CA MET A 156 -18.36 22.33 1.58
C MET A 156 -18.22 23.69 2.27
N LEU A 157 -17.37 23.81 3.30
CA LEU A 157 -17.10 25.09 3.94
C LEU A 157 -16.40 26.10 3.03
N VAL A 158 -15.53 25.62 2.14
CA VAL A 158 -14.72 26.49 1.27
C VAL A 158 -15.47 26.84 -0.02
N PHE A 159 -16.21 25.88 -0.59
CA PHE A 159 -16.81 26.03 -1.92
C PHE A 159 -18.35 26.06 -1.91
N GLY A 160 -18.98 25.93 -0.76
CA GLY A 160 -20.44 25.88 -0.61
C GLY A 160 -20.98 24.45 -0.48
N ALA A 161 -22.02 24.29 0.34
CA ALA A 161 -22.78 23.05 0.48
C ALA A 161 -23.98 22.97 -0.47
N ASP A 162 -24.25 24.04 -1.21
CA ASP A 162 -25.31 24.17 -2.21
C ASP A 162 -24.94 23.56 -3.57
N ASN A 163 -23.71 23.05 -3.73
CA ASN A 163 -23.22 22.53 -5.00
C ASN A 163 -22.36 21.25 -4.87
N PRO A 164 -22.43 20.32 -5.84
CA PRO A 164 -21.67 19.07 -5.80
C PRO A 164 -20.15 19.21 -5.85
N PHE A 165 -19.64 20.32 -6.38
CA PHE A 165 -18.20 20.57 -6.38
C PHE A 165 -17.68 20.68 -4.94
N GLY A 166 -18.37 21.41 -4.07
CA GLY A 166 -18.01 21.52 -2.66
C GLY A 166 -18.07 20.18 -1.92
N TRP A 167 -19.10 19.36 -2.19
CA TRP A 167 -19.25 18.03 -1.59
C TRP A 167 -18.06 17.11 -1.91
N ARG A 168 -17.56 17.18 -3.14
CA ARG A 168 -16.55 16.26 -3.68
C ARG A 168 -15.13 16.82 -3.62
N PHE A 169 -14.94 18.10 -3.33
CA PHE A 169 -13.62 18.75 -3.36
C PHE A 169 -12.62 18.08 -2.41
N GLY A 170 -13.03 17.82 -1.16
CA GLY A 170 -12.16 17.24 -0.14
C GLY A 170 -11.62 15.87 -0.53
N VAL A 171 -12.50 14.98 -1.02
CA VAL A 171 -12.11 13.64 -1.49
C VAL A 171 -11.25 13.71 -2.76
N ALA A 172 -11.53 14.63 -3.68
CA ALA A 172 -10.75 14.83 -4.90
C ALA A 172 -9.33 15.32 -4.60
N LEU A 173 -9.19 16.23 -3.64
CA LEU A 173 -7.89 16.71 -3.19
C LEU A 173 -7.07 15.60 -2.54
N VAL A 174 -7.65 14.87 -1.58
CA VAL A 174 -6.97 13.76 -0.89
C VAL A 174 -6.57 12.65 -1.87
N GLY A 175 -7.48 12.28 -2.77
CA GLY A 175 -7.20 11.32 -3.84
C GLY A 175 -6.11 11.78 -4.81
N THR A 176 -6.02 13.08 -5.08
CA THR A 176 -4.94 13.67 -5.90
C THR A 176 -3.61 13.59 -5.16
N LEU A 177 -3.58 13.90 -3.85
CA LEU A 177 -2.38 13.84 -3.01
C LEU A 177 -1.88 12.40 -2.78
N ALA A 178 -2.74 11.38 -2.91
CA ALA A 178 -2.32 9.98 -2.85
C ALA A 178 -1.34 9.60 -3.98
N VAL A 179 -1.42 10.25 -5.14
CA VAL A 179 -0.54 9.99 -6.30
C VAL A 179 0.93 10.40 -6.04
N PRO A 180 1.25 11.65 -5.68
CA PRO A 180 2.62 12.02 -5.31
C PRO A 180 3.09 11.29 -4.05
N LEU A 181 2.19 10.94 -3.12
CA LEU A 181 2.54 10.11 -1.96
C LEU A 181 3.01 8.71 -2.38
N LEU A 182 2.28 8.04 -3.27
CA LEU A 182 2.69 6.75 -3.84
C LEU A 182 4.01 6.88 -4.61
N TRP A 183 4.22 7.99 -5.33
CA TRP A 183 5.49 8.28 -5.98
C TRP A 183 6.66 8.30 -4.99
N VAL A 184 6.50 9.00 -3.86
CA VAL A 184 7.54 9.09 -2.81
C VAL A 184 7.84 7.70 -2.23
N ILE A 185 6.80 6.91 -1.95
CA ILE A 185 6.91 5.54 -1.44
C ILE A 185 7.65 4.64 -2.44
N ALA A 186 7.24 4.65 -3.71
CA ALA A 186 7.86 3.88 -4.77
C ALA A 186 9.33 4.29 -4.98
N LYS A 187 9.62 5.60 -4.99
CA LYS A 187 11.00 6.10 -5.08
C LYS A 187 11.85 5.62 -3.91
N LYS A 188 11.30 5.56 -2.70
CA LYS A 188 12.01 5.05 -1.51
C LYS A 188 12.28 3.54 -1.61
N LEU A 189 11.32 2.74 -2.07
CA LEU A 189 11.45 1.29 -2.19
C LEU A 189 12.38 0.86 -3.32
N PHE A 190 12.27 1.52 -4.49
CA PHE A 190 12.94 1.11 -5.73
C PHE A 190 14.15 1.97 -6.10
N ARG A 191 14.34 3.13 -5.45
CA ARG A 191 15.42 4.11 -5.73
C ARG A 191 15.46 4.58 -7.18
N SER A 192 14.32 4.54 -7.86
CA SER A 192 14.18 4.86 -9.27
C SER A 192 13.01 5.83 -9.46
N PRO A 193 13.25 7.08 -9.89
CA PRO A 193 12.17 8.01 -10.18
C PRO A 193 11.32 7.60 -11.39
N VAL A 194 11.86 6.83 -12.34
CA VAL A 194 11.09 6.29 -13.47
C VAL A 194 10.03 5.30 -12.96
N LEU A 195 10.43 4.24 -12.25
CA LEU A 195 9.50 3.32 -11.58
C LEU A 195 8.51 4.02 -10.65
N ALA A 196 8.94 5.04 -9.91
CA ALA A 196 8.04 5.84 -9.09
C ALA A 196 6.98 6.57 -9.92
N THR A 197 7.36 7.12 -11.06
CA THR A 197 6.45 7.79 -12.00
C THR A 197 5.50 6.80 -12.66
N ILE A 198 5.97 5.60 -12.99
CA ILE A 198 5.12 4.51 -13.49
C ILE A 198 4.05 4.16 -12.45
N GLY A 199 4.42 3.91 -11.20
CA GLY A 199 3.46 3.52 -10.16
C GLY A 199 2.46 4.62 -9.82
N ALA A 200 2.94 5.85 -9.69
CA ALA A 200 2.08 7.01 -9.50
C ALA A 200 1.16 7.22 -10.72
N GLY A 201 1.68 7.01 -11.93
CA GLY A 201 0.91 7.07 -13.18
C GLY A 201 -0.21 6.03 -13.22
N MET A 202 0.09 4.78 -12.84
CA MET A 202 -0.92 3.71 -12.73
C MET A 202 -2.04 4.10 -11.76
N LEU A 203 -1.73 4.67 -10.59
CA LEU A 203 -2.77 5.15 -9.65
C LEU A 203 -3.52 6.39 -10.18
N ALA A 204 -2.84 7.25 -10.95
CA ALA A 204 -3.44 8.45 -11.52
C ALA A 204 -4.52 8.12 -12.55
N ILE A 205 -4.28 7.10 -13.39
CA ILE A 205 -5.16 6.68 -14.49
C ILE A 205 -6.07 5.48 -14.14
N ASP A 206 -5.98 4.94 -12.93
CA ASP A 206 -6.85 3.84 -12.52
C ASP A 206 -8.27 4.32 -12.20
N GLY A 207 -9.25 3.64 -12.79
CA GLY A 207 -10.66 3.98 -12.67
C GLY A 207 -11.22 3.97 -11.27
N HIS A 208 -10.82 2.97 -10.49
CA HIS A 208 -11.27 2.85 -9.11
C HIS A 208 -10.70 3.99 -8.28
N ALA A 209 -9.40 4.27 -8.42
CA ALA A 209 -8.78 5.43 -7.77
C ALA A 209 -9.38 6.77 -8.21
N ILE A 210 -9.79 6.93 -9.47
CA ILE A 210 -10.45 8.13 -9.99
C ILE A 210 -11.85 8.28 -9.37
N VAL A 211 -12.70 7.25 -9.46
CA VAL A 211 -14.09 7.30 -8.97
C VAL A 211 -14.15 7.51 -7.47
N MET A 212 -13.32 6.79 -6.71
CA MET A 212 -13.24 6.93 -5.25
C MET A 212 -12.69 8.30 -4.80
N SER A 213 -12.10 9.07 -5.71
CA SER A 213 -11.68 10.45 -5.47
C SER A 213 -12.73 11.47 -5.95
N ARG A 214 -13.74 11.04 -6.71
CA ARG A 214 -14.74 11.93 -7.34
C ARG A 214 -16.11 11.85 -6.70
N VAL A 215 -16.32 10.87 -5.82
CA VAL A 215 -17.59 10.67 -5.11
C VAL A 215 -17.32 10.85 -3.62
N GLY A 216 -18.17 11.62 -2.94
CA GLY A 216 -18.04 12.04 -1.54
C GLY A 216 -18.21 10.91 -0.53
N ILE A 217 -17.31 9.92 -0.56
CA ILE A 217 -17.28 8.75 0.31
C ILE A 217 -15.92 8.57 1.01
N LEU A 218 -15.87 7.70 2.01
CA LEU A 218 -14.76 7.67 2.97
C LEU A 218 -13.53 6.86 2.52
N ASP A 219 -13.71 5.86 1.67
CA ASP A 219 -12.70 4.82 1.43
C ASP A 219 -11.43 5.34 0.71
N GLY A 220 -11.56 6.35 -0.17
CA GLY A 220 -10.40 7.02 -0.78
C GLY A 220 -9.55 7.78 0.24
N ILE A 221 -10.20 8.37 1.26
CA ILE A 221 -9.53 9.07 2.36
C ILE A 221 -8.79 8.05 3.25
N LEU A 222 -9.43 6.91 3.56
CA LEU A 222 -8.80 5.82 4.29
C LEU A 222 -7.51 5.37 3.59
N MET A 223 -7.58 5.11 2.28
CA MET A 223 -6.42 4.69 1.47
C MET A 223 -5.27 5.69 1.59
N PHE A 224 -5.55 6.99 1.53
CA PHE A 224 -4.52 8.03 1.67
C PHE A 224 -3.82 7.96 3.03
N PHE A 225 -4.56 7.88 4.13
CA PHE A 225 -3.95 7.79 5.46
C PHE A 225 -3.18 6.48 5.65
N VAL A 226 -3.66 5.37 5.10
CA VAL A 226 -2.93 4.09 5.09
C VAL A 226 -1.61 4.21 4.34
N LEU A 227 -1.60 4.83 3.16
CA LEU A 227 -0.36 5.09 2.41
C LEU A 227 0.60 5.99 3.17
N LEU A 228 0.09 7.04 3.82
CA LEU A 228 0.90 7.99 4.57
C LEU A 228 1.53 7.30 5.79
N ALA A 229 0.76 6.47 6.48
CA ALA A 229 1.27 5.63 7.56
C ALA A 229 2.34 4.66 7.06
N PHE A 230 2.13 4.04 5.90
CA PHE A 230 3.13 3.15 5.29
C PHE A 230 4.44 3.90 4.98
N LEU A 231 4.37 5.12 4.44
CA LEU A 231 5.57 5.96 4.25
C LEU A 231 6.30 6.18 5.58
N PHE A 232 5.58 6.53 6.64
CA PHE A 232 6.18 6.74 7.96
C PHE A 232 6.78 5.48 8.54
N VAL A 233 6.16 4.31 8.37
CA VAL A 233 6.74 3.01 8.74
C VAL A 233 8.05 2.73 7.97
N LEU A 234 8.10 3.06 6.68
CA LEU A 234 9.32 2.92 5.89
C LEU A 234 10.43 3.89 6.33
N LEU A 235 10.07 5.11 6.74
CA LEU A 235 11.03 6.10 7.26
C LEU A 235 11.54 5.69 8.64
N ASP A 236 10.65 5.22 9.50
CA ASP A 236 10.95 4.69 10.82
C ASP A 236 11.89 3.49 10.74
N ARG A 237 11.66 2.56 9.82
CA ARG A 237 12.57 1.43 9.56
C ARG A 237 14.02 1.89 9.34
N ASP A 238 14.22 2.89 8.47
CA ASP A 238 15.57 3.36 8.13
C ASP A 238 16.21 4.13 9.30
N ASP A 239 15.42 4.95 9.98
CA ASP A 239 15.86 5.72 11.14
C ASP A 239 16.21 4.83 12.34
N GLN A 240 15.34 3.85 12.65
CA GLN A 240 15.54 2.82 13.66
C GLN A 240 16.82 2.03 13.38
N ARG A 241 17.00 1.55 12.14
CA ARG A 241 18.19 0.80 11.75
C ARG A 241 19.47 1.60 11.97
N ARG A 242 19.46 2.88 11.58
CA ARG A 242 20.59 3.80 11.78
C ARG A 242 20.89 4.01 13.27
N LYS A 243 19.87 4.30 14.08
CA LYS A 243 19.99 4.53 15.54
C LYS A 243 20.44 3.28 16.30
N LEU A 244 19.90 2.12 15.95
CA LEU A 244 20.27 0.85 16.58
C LEU A 244 21.72 0.51 16.26
N ARG A 245 22.12 0.62 14.99
CA ARG A 245 23.50 0.42 14.56
C ARG A 245 24.46 1.37 15.26
N SER A 246 24.17 2.68 15.31
CA SER A 246 25.06 3.65 15.95
C SER A 246 25.28 3.36 17.44
N LYS A 247 24.20 3.00 18.16
CA LYS A 247 24.29 2.65 19.58
C LYS A 247 25.05 1.35 19.84
N ILE A 248 24.87 0.34 18.98
CA ILE A 248 25.61 -0.93 19.11
C ILE A 248 27.09 -0.73 18.77
N MET A 249 27.41 0.09 17.77
CA MET A 249 28.80 0.43 17.46
C MET A 249 29.49 1.20 18.59
N ALA A 250 28.78 2.13 19.24
CA ALA A 250 29.31 2.84 20.41
C ALA A 250 29.60 1.87 21.57
N TRP A 251 28.66 0.98 21.90
CA TRP A 251 28.88 -0.06 22.90
C TRP A 251 30.08 -0.97 22.55
N ARG A 252 30.23 -1.38 21.28
CA ARG A 252 31.38 -2.18 20.85
C ARG A 252 32.71 -1.45 21.07
N ALA A 253 32.76 -0.15 20.76
CA ALA A 253 33.96 0.65 20.97
C ALA A 253 34.32 0.77 22.46
N GLU A 254 33.32 0.89 23.34
CA GLU A 254 33.51 0.90 24.79
C GLU A 254 34.06 -0.45 25.31
N GLU A 255 33.64 -1.56 24.72
CA GLU A 255 34.11 -2.92 25.04
C GLU A 255 35.46 -3.29 24.36
N GLY A 256 36.09 -2.35 23.64
CA GLY A 256 37.33 -2.61 22.91
C GLY A 256 37.19 -3.57 21.74
N LEU A 257 35.97 -3.75 21.22
CA LEU A 257 35.67 -4.66 20.11
C LEU A 257 35.78 -3.93 18.77
N GLU A 258 36.75 -4.32 17.96
CA GLU A 258 36.92 -3.79 16.61
C GLU A 258 36.01 -4.50 15.58
N GLY A 259 35.83 -3.86 14.43
CA GLY A 259 35.13 -4.42 13.28
C GLY A 259 33.60 -4.40 13.36
N GLU A 260 32.98 -4.92 12.31
CA GLU A 260 31.52 -4.93 12.13
C GLU A 260 30.84 -5.98 13.03
N PRO A 261 29.61 -5.71 13.51
CA PRO A 261 28.81 -6.68 14.25
C PRO A 261 28.58 -7.95 13.42
N VAL A 262 28.81 -9.10 14.06
CA VAL A 262 28.52 -10.40 13.46
C VAL A 262 27.07 -10.77 13.75
N PRO A 263 26.24 -11.12 12.75
CA PRO A 263 24.86 -11.52 12.98
C PRO A 263 24.72 -12.72 13.91
N THR A 264 23.78 -12.66 14.84
CA THR A 264 23.46 -13.79 15.72
C THR A 264 22.87 -14.93 14.90
N LYS A 265 23.50 -16.12 14.94
CA LYS A 265 22.94 -17.32 14.31
C LYS A 265 21.61 -17.67 15.00
N ALA A 266 20.59 -18.01 14.22
CA ALA A 266 19.37 -18.56 14.80
C ALA A 266 19.64 -20.01 15.18
N THR A 267 19.75 -20.29 16.49
CA THR A 267 19.66 -21.65 16.99
C THR A 267 18.17 -21.98 17.15
N THR A 268 17.66 -22.91 16.34
CA THR A 268 16.32 -23.52 16.51
C THR A 268 16.29 -24.53 17.66
N THR A 269 17.47 -24.85 18.20
CA THR A 269 17.66 -25.69 19.38
C THR A 269 17.83 -24.81 20.61
N SER A 270 17.25 -25.20 21.75
CA SER A 270 17.44 -24.61 23.09
C SER A 270 18.90 -24.59 23.58
N ARG A 271 19.86 -25.06 22.78
CA ARG A 271 21.29 -24.93 23.06
C ARG A 271 21.75 -23.49 22.90
N ALA A 272 22.33 -22.97 23.98
CA ALA A 272 23.16 -21.78 23.92
C ALA A 272 24.23 -21.97 22.84
N PRO A 273 24.53 -20.95 22.01
CA PRO A 273 25.58 -21.06 21.01
C PRO A 273 26.93 -21.37 21.69
N ASP A 274 27.73 -22.25 21.09
CA ASP A 274 29.04 -22.66 21.62
C ASP A 274 30.01 -21.46 21.76
N VAL A 275 29.76 -20.38 21.01
CA VAL A 275 30.46 -19.09 21.13
C VAL A 275 29.42 -18.00 21.37
N LYS A 276 29.53 -17.29 22.51
CA LYS A 276 28.63 -16.16 22.83
C LYS A 276 28.73 -15.12 21.70
N PRO A 277 27.59 -14.66 21.12
CA PRO A 277 27.61 -13.55 20.17
C PRO A 277 28.35 -12.37 20.78
N VAL A 278 29.21 -11.73 19.98
CA VAL A 278 30.03 -10.59 20.42
C VAL A 278 29.20 -9.30 20.37
N GLY A 279 28.00 -9.32 20.96
CA GLY A 279 27.05 -8.22 20.99
C GLY A 279 26.37 -8.09 22.35
N PRO A 280 25.71 -6.94 22.62
CA PRO A 280 25.07 -6.71 23.90
C PRO A 280 23.92 -7.71 24.08
N ASP A 281 23.69 -8.16 25.31
CA ASP A 281 22.74 -9.23 25.57
C ASP A 281 21.31 -8.85 25.16
N TRP A 282 20.84 -7.67 25.56
CA TRP A 282 19.50 -7.15 25.23
C TRP A 282 19.50 -6.00 24.21
N GLY A 283 20.66 -5.36 24.02
CA GLY A 283 20.78 -4.15 23.19
C GLY A 283 19.99 -2.94 23.71
N PRO A 284 20.05 -1.79 23.02
CA PRO A 284 19.47 -0.54 23.50
C PRO A 284 17.95 -0.45 23.27
N ARG A 285 17.29 0.41 24.07
CA ARG A 285 15.91 0.88 23.85
C ARG A 285 15.89 2.13 22.97
N LEU A 286 14.88 2.23 22.11
CA LEU A 286 14.64 3.37 21.24
C LEU A 286 13.32 4.04 21.62
N TRP A 287 13.39 5.08 22.44
CA TRP A 287 12.25 5.92 22.83
C TRP A 287 11.94 7.01 21.80
N TRP A 288 12.98 7.63 21.25
CA TRP A 288 12.81 8.67 20.23
C TRP A 288 12.61 8.06 18.85
N ARG A 289 11.37 7.73 18.50
CA ARG A 289 10.96 7.23 17.17
C ARG A 289 9.89 8.14 16.56
N PRO A 290 10.26 9.35 16.11
CA PRO A 290 9.28 10.33 15.63
C PRO A 290 8.48 9.82 14.43
N TRP A 291 9.10 9.03 13.54
CA TRP A 291 8.40 8.43 12.41
C TRP A 291 7.42 7.32 12.82
N LEU A 292 7.72 6.54 13.86
CA LEU A 292 6.76 5.58 14.43
C LEU A 292 5.56 6.32 15.05
N MET A 293 5.81 7.41 15.77
CA MET A 293 4.75 8.25 16.35
C MET A 293 3.90 8.90 15.25
N ALA A 294 4.52 9.40 14.17
CA ALA A 294 3.81 9.92 13.01
C ALA A 294 2.96 8.84 12.32
N ALA A 295 3.49 7.62 12.18
CA ALA A 295 2.72 6.48 11.69
C ALA A 295 1.52 6.19 12.59
N ALA A 296 1.69 6.23 13.92
CA ALA A 296 0.62 5.99 14.88
C ALA A 296 -0.50 7.03 14.82
N VAL A 297 -0.16 8.32 14.75
CA VAL A 297 -1.14 9.39 14.54
C VAL A 297 -1.90 9.16 13.24
N THR A 298 -1.17 8.84 12.16
CA THR A 298 -1.78 8.63 10.85
C THR A 298 -2.68 7.39 10.81
N LEU A 299 -2.33 6.30 11.51
CA LEU A 299 -3.16 5.09 11.64
C LEU A 299 -4.37 5.31 12.56
N GLY A 300 -4.22 6.15 13.59
CA GLY A 300 -5.34 6.66 14.38
C GLY A 300 -6.31 7.46 13.52
N ALA A 301 -5.80 8.35 12.65
CA ALA A 301 -6.58 9.06 11.66
C ALA A 301 -7.27 8.11 10.66
N ALA A 302 -6.56 7.11 10.11
CA ALA A 302 -7.16 6.08 9.25
C ALA A 302 -8.32 5.36 9.95
N SER A 303 -8.12 4.98 11.21
CA SER A 303 -9.15 4.32 12.05
C SER A 303 -10.33 5.25 12.34
N ALA A 304 -10.08 6.56 12.43
CA ALA A 304 -11.08 7.62 12.60
C ALA A 304 -11.81 8.00 11.29
N VAL A 305 -11.38 7.48 10.14
CA VAL A 305 -12.15 7.52 8.90
C VAL A 305 -13.04 6.28 8.81
N LYS A 306 -12.45 5.10 9.04
CA LYS A 306 -13.15 3.81 8.98
C LYS A 306 -12.41 2.79 9.83
N TRP A 307 -13.13 1.93 10.53
CA TRP A 307 -12.53 0.92 11.42
C TRP A 307 -11.64 -0.11 10.73
N SER A 308 -11.76 -0.30 9.42
CA SER A 308 -10.79 -1.10 8.67
C SER A 308 -9.35 -0.54 8.78
N GLY A 309 -9.17 0.73 9.16
CA GLY A 309 -7.88 1.30 9.56
C GLY A 309 -7.21 0.58 10.75
N LEU A 310 -7.97 -0.05 11.64
CA LEU A 310 -7.45 -0.82 12.77
C LEU A 310 -6.66 -2.06 12.30
N TYR A 311 -7.04 -2.65 11.17
CA TYR A 311 -6.30 -3.77 10.58
C TYR A 311 -4.90 -3.35 10.15
N PHE A 312 -4.77 -2.18 9.55
CA PHE A 312 -3.48 -1.58 9.20
C PHE A 312 -2.68 -1.21 10.44
N LEU A 313 -3.33 -0.66 11.48
CA LEU A 313 -2.67 -0.35 12.75
C LEU A 313 -2.03 -1.61 13.35
N ALA A 314 -2.80 -2.69 13.47
CA ALA A 314 -2.33 -3.96 14.00
C ALA A 314 -1.18 -4.54 13.14
N ALA A 315 -1.39 -4.62 11.82
CA ALA A 315 -0.40 -5.20 10.90
C ALA A 315 0.92 -4.43 10.88
N PHE A 316 0.87 -3.09 10.86
CA PHE A 316 2.08 -2.26 10.86
C PHE A 316 2.78 -2.25 12.23
N CYS A 317 2.05 -2.30 13.34
CA CYS A 317 2.66 -2.52 14.66
C CYS A 317 3.42 -3.85 14.70
N VAL A 318 2.81 -4.96 14.27
CA VAL A 318 3.48 -6.27 14.19
C VAL A 318 4.70 -6.20 13.26
N TYR A 319 4.56 -5.59 12.09
CA TYR A 319 5.66 -5.44 11.13
C TYR A 319 6.85 -4.67 11.72
N THR A 320 6.62 -3.56 12.43
CA THR A 320 7.71 -2.78 13.05
C THR A 320 8.45 -3.59 14.13
N LEU A 321 7.75 -4.46 14.88
CA LEU A 321 8.38 -5.39 15.83
C LEU A 321 9.22 -6.45 15.13
N VAL A 322 8.71 -7.04 14.04
CA VAL A 322 9.46 -8.02 13.22
C VAL A 322 10.71 -7.37 12.62
N ILE A 323 10.63 -6.12 12.16
CA ILE A 323 11.79 -5.39 11.66
C ILE A 323 12.80 -5.10 12.77
N ASP A 324 12.37 -4.69 13.97
CA ASP A 324 13.26 -4.53 15.13
C ASP A 324 14.00 -5.82 15.46
N MET A 325 13.25 -6.92 15.50
CA MET A 325 13.76 -8.26 15.74
C MET A 325 14.83 -8.67 14.72
N ILE A 326 14.57 -8.47 13.43
CA ILE A 326 15.51 -8.80 12.35
C ILE A 326 16.76 -7.91 12.41
N GLU A 327 16.63 -6.60 12.68
CA GLU A 327 17.78 -5.70 12.75
C GLU A 327 18.63 -5.96 13.99
N ARG A 328 18.05 -6.28 15.15
CA ARG A 328 18.79 -6.74 16.35
C ARG A 328 19.60 -8.01 16.07
N LYS A 329 18.99 -8.99 15.38
CA LYS A 329 19.67 -10.22 14.96
C LYS A 329 20.86 -9.91 14.04
N ARG A 330 20.66 -9.02 13.06
CA ARG A 330 21.73 -8.59 12.13
C ARG A 330 22.88 -7.90 12.83
N LEU A 331 22.60 -7.17 13.92
CA LEU A 331 23.59 -6.43 14.69
C LEU A 331 24.19 -7.25 15.86
N GLY A 332 23.96 -8.56 15.91
CA GLY A 332 24.64 -9.45 16.85
C GLY A 332 24.09 -9.43 18.28
N VAL A 333 22.89 -8.88 18.52
CA VAL A 333 22.26 -8.90 19.85
C VAL A 333 21.97 -10.35 20.25
N THR A 334 22.39 -10.76 21.46
CA THR A 334 22.26 -12.16 21.92
C THR A 334 20.80 -12.58 22.00
N PHE A 335 19.99 -11.86 22.78
CA PHE A 335 18.56 -12.11 22.97
C PHE A 335 17.70 -11.32 21.97
N TRP A 336 18.11 -11.26 20.70
CA TRP A 336 17.48 -10.42 19.66
C TRP A 336 15.93 -10.50 19.61
N GLY A 337 15.36 -11.70 19.73
CA GLY A 337 13.92 -11.94 19.73
C GLY A 337 13.23 -11.42 20.99
N SER A 338 13.69 -11.88 22.16
CA SER A 338 13.16 -11.45 23.45
C SER A 338 13.36 -9.95 23.68
N ALA A 339 14.48 -9.38 23.21
CA ALA A 339 14.73 -7.95 23.25
C ALA A 339 13.74 -7.17 22.38
N ALA A 340 13.44 -7.63 21.17
CA ALA A 340 12.44 -6.96 20.35
C ALA A 340 11.05 -6.98 21.01
N ILE A 341 10.65 -8.12 21.58
CA ILE A 341 9.32 -8.33 22.15
C ILE A 341 9.17 -7.71 23.54
N LEU A 342 10.06 -8.04 24.47
CA LEU A 342 9.93 -7.68 25.89
C LEU A 342 10.59 -6.34 26.23
N LEU A 343 11.60 -5.91 25.47
CA LEU A 343 12.30 -4.65 25.72
C LEU A 343 11.77 -3.52 24.84
N GLN A 344 11.76 -3.71 23.52
CA GLN A 344 11.33 -2.69 22.56
C GLN A 344 9.81 -2.72 22.31
N GLY A 345 9.15 -3.85 22.51
CA GLY A 345 7.71 -4.01 22.33
C GLY A 345 6.87 -3.07 23.20
N PRO A 346 7.03 -3.07 24.54
CA PRO A 346 6.31 -2.15 25.42
C PRO A 346 6.57 -0.68 25.09
N VAL A 347 7.82 -0.33 24.76
CA VAL A 347 8.19 1.03 24.32
C VAL A 347 7.43 1.40 23.04
N SER A 348 7.45 0.52 22.04
CA SER A 348 6.78 0.77 20.77
C SER A 348 5.26 0.82 20.93
N PHE A 349 4.68 0.02 21.84
CA PHE A 349 3.27 0.08 22.21
C PHE A 349 2.90 1.45 22.81
N ILE A 350 3.66 1.94 23.79
CA ILE A 350 3.45 3.26 24.41
C ILE A 350 3.57 4.39 23.39
N LEU A 351 4.48 4.26 22.42
CA LEU A 351 4.67 5.24 21.34
C LEU A 351 3.61 5.16 20.24
N THR A 352 2.79 4.11 20.19
CA THR A 352 1.84 3.88 19.09
C THR A 352 0.39 3.91 19.55
N VAL A 353 -0.02 2.96 20.39
CA VAL A 353 -1.44 2.75 20.73
C VAL A 353 -2.06 3.97 21.43
N PRO A 354 -1.44 4.59 22.45
CA PRO A 354 -1.97 5.80 23.06
C PRO A 354 -2.13 6.94 22.05
N LEU A 355 -1.16 7.16 21.15
CA LEU A 355 -1.25 8.22 20.13
C LEU A 355 -2.36 7.94 19.11
N ALA A 356 -2.52 6.69 18.69
CA ALA A 356 -3.61 6.31 17.78
C ALA A 356 -4.98 6.54 18.43
N VAL A 357 -5.14 6.15 19.70
CA VAL A 357 -6.37 6.36 20.49
C VAL A 357 -6.63 7.85 20.69
N LEU A 358 -5.62 8.64 21.06
CA LEU A 358 -5.76 10.10 21.22
C LEU A 358 -6.13 10.76 19.90
N THR A 359 -5.57 10.32 18.79
CA THR A 359 -5.94 10.84 17.47
C THR A 359 -7.39 10.50 17.13
N TYR A 360 -7.81 9.26 17.40
CA TYR A 360 -9.20 8.84 17.21
C TYR A 360 -10.16 9.70 18.04
N LEU A 361 -9.91 9.83 19.35
CA LEU A 361 -10.73 10.63 20.26
C LEU A 361 -10.75 12.12 19.90
N ALA A 362 -9.64 12.67 19.38
CA ALA A 362 -9.58 14.04 18.92
C ALA A 362 -10.59 14.32 17.80
N THR A 363 -10.92 13.33 16.96
CA THR A 363 -11.95 13.49 15.93
C THR A 363 -13.37 13.53 16.51
N TRP A 364 -13.60 12.91 17.67
CA TRP A 364 -14.86 12.95 18.40
C TRP A 364 -15.02 14.20 19.29
N THR A 365 -14.07 15.14 19.28
CA THR A 365 -14.07 16.30 20.18
C THR A 365 -15.37 17.07 20.13
N ARG A 366 -15.90 17.38 18.93
CA ARG A 366 -17.18 18.13 18.80
C ARG A 366 -18.31 17.39 19.51
N TRP A 367 -18.53 16.11 19.19
CA TRP A 367 -19.54 15.26 19.84
C TRP A 367 -19.37 15.21 21.37
N LEU A 368 -18.13 15.12 21.85
CA LEU A 368 -17.83 15.12 23.30
C LEU A 368 -18.16 16.46 23.96
N THR A 369 -17.92 17.58 23.26
CA THR A 369 -18.15 18.93 23.78
C THR A 369 -19.58 19.44 23.60
N THR A 370 -20.38 18.82 22.73
CA THR A 370 -21.80 19.15 22.53
C THR A 370 -22.68 18.36 23.48
N THR A 371 -23.92 18.83 23.66
CA THR A 371 -24.96 18.15 24.43
C THR A 371 -25.85 17.25 23.58
N GLY A 372 -25.86 17.43 22.25
CA GLY A 372 -26.54 16.54 21.31
C GLY A 372 -25.63 15.45 20.76
N GLY A 373 -26.23 14.53 20.00
CA GLY A 373 -25.56 13.37 19.41
C GLY A 373 -26.16 12.05 19.89
N PHE A 374 -26.14 11.05 19.02
CA PHE A 374 -26.78 9.76 19.32
C PHE A 374 -26.04 9.10 20.48
N TYR A 375 -26.77 8.57 21.47
CA TYR A 375 -26.24 8.04 22.74
C TYR A 375 -25.41 9.01 23.59
N ARG A 376 -25.42 10.32 23.33
CA ARG A 376 -24.54 11.29 24.03
C ARG A 376 -24.73 11.33 25.55
N ASP A 377 -25.94 11.07 26.01
CA ASP A 377 -26.39 11.07 27.40
C ASP A 377 -26.63 9.66 27.96
N TRP A 378 -26.24 8.60 27.24
CA TRP A 378 -26.55 7.22 27.60
C TRP A 378 -26.09 6.84 29.01
N ALA A 379 -24.88 7.24 29.41
CA ALA A 379 -24.33 6.95 30.73
C ALA A 379 -24.94 7.82 31.85
N GLU A 380 -25.66 8.90 31.51
CA GLU A 380 -26.38 9.74 32.48
C GLU A 380 -27.74 9.13 32.86
N GLN A 381 -28.25 8.21 32.04
CA GLN A 381 -29.48 7.47 32.31
C GLN A 381 -29.29 6.50 33.47
N ALA A 382 -30.34 6.35 34.29
CA ALA A 382 -30.31 5.58 35.53
C ALA A 382 -29.89 4.11 35.29
N GLY A 383 -28.81 3.68 35.93
CA GLY A 383 -28.31 2.30 35.88
C GLY A 383 -27.26 2.01 34.79
N ASN A 384 -26.99 2.95 33.88
CA ASN A 384 -26.05 2.72 32.77
C ASN A 384 -24.59 3.08 33.09
N ALA A 385 -24.36 4.03 34.00
CA ALA A 385 -23.02 4.45 34.39
C ALA A 385 -22.18 3.29 34.93
N TRP A 386 -20.91 3.23 34.52
CA TRP A 386 -19.96 2.23 34.99
C TRP A 386 -19.76 2.32 36.50
N THR A 387 -19.68 1.15 37.14
CA THR A 387 -19.42 1.03 38.58
C THR A 387 -18.05 0.38 38.83
N GLY A 388 -17.60 0.37 40.08
CA GLY A 388 -16.31 -0.24 40.46
C GLY A 388 -15.10 0.56 40.02
N LEU A 389 -14.04 -0.12 39.54
CA LEU A 389 -12.71 0.46 39.25
C LEU A 389 -12.73 1.53 38.15
N LEU A 390 -13.73 1.52 37.26
CA LEU A 390 -13.81 2.43 36.11
C LEU A 390 -14.84 3.55 36.29
N SER A 391 -15.45 3.69 37.47
CA SER A 391 -16.45 4.73 37.75
C SER A 391 -15.91 6.16 37.65
N TRP A 392 -14.59 6.34 37.75
CA TRP A 392 -13.92 7.63 37.59
C TRP A 392 -13.86 8.13 36.14
N VAL A 393 -14.12 7.27 35.15
CA VAL A 393 -14.09 7.65 33.74
C VAL A 393 -15.26 8.61 33.45
N PRO A 394 -15.03 9.78 32.82
CA PRO A 394 -16.10 10.73 32.51
C PRO A 394 -17.28 10.11 31.76
N LEU A 395 -18.52 10.46 32.15
CA LEU A 395 -19.76 9.94 31.56
C LEU A 395 -19.84 10.06 30.02
N PRO A 396 -19.39 11.16 29.38
CA PRO A 396 -19.37 11.24 27.92
C PRO A 396 -18.45 10.20 27.26
N LEU A 397 -17.35 9.82 27.91
CA LEU A 397 -16.44 8.79 27.41
C LEU A 397 -17.02 7.38 27.59
N GLN A 398 -17.78 7.15 28.68
CA GLN A 398 -18.53 5.90 28.85
C GLN A 398 -19.63 5.77 27.78
N SER A 399 -20.33 6.86 27.51
CA SER A 399 -21.35 6.94 26.45
C SER A 399 -20.74 6.73 25.06
N LEU A 400 -19.57 7.33 24.78
CA LEU A 400 -18.84 7.09 23.55
C LEU A 400 -18.39 5.63 23.42
N TRP A 401 -17.96 5.00 24.51
CA TRP A 401 -17.64 3.56 24.51
C TRP A 401 -18.87 2.72 24.18
N HIS A 402 -20.03 3.01 24.80
CA HIS A 402 -21.28 2.35 24.47
C HIS A 402 -21.63 2.51 22.98
N TYR A 403 -21.47 3.72 22.43
CA TYR A 403 -21.60 3.98 21.01
C TYR A 403 -20.71 3.05 20.17
N GLN A 404 -19.42 2.90 20.53
CA GLN A 404 -18.53 1.98 19.81
C GLN A 404 -18.99 0.52 19.94
N VAL A 405 -19.53 0.10 21.08
CA VAL A 405 -20.06 -1.26 21.24
C VAL A 405 -21.26 -1.48 20.32
N GLU A 406 -22.19 -0.54 20.25
CA GLU A 406 -23.35 -0.63 19.36
C GLU A 406 -22.96 -0.57 17.88
N ALA A 407 -21.97 0.26 17.53
CA ALA A 407 -21.42 0.29 16.18
C ALA A 407 -20.83 -1.08 15.80
N TYR A 408 -20.13 -1.75 16.73
CA TYR A 408 -19.62 -3.11 16.51
C TYR A 408 -20.75 -4.13 16.35
N ASN A 409 -21.78 -4.06 17.18
CA ASN A 409 -22.95 -4.93 17.08
C ASN A 409 -23.67 -4.76 15.74
N PHE A 410 -23.85 -3.52 15.28
CA PHE A 410 -24.39 -3.23 13.96
C PHE A 410 -23.55 -3.89 12.85
N HIS A 411 -22.23 -3.71 12.86
CA HIS A 411 -21.36 -4.29 11.83
C HIS A 411 -21.35 -5.82 11.82
N ARG A 412 -21.53 -6.46 12.99
CA ARG A 412 -21.66 -7.93 13.09
C ARG A 412 -23.03 -8.43 12.62
N GLY A 413 -24.09 -7.67 12.87
CA GLY A 413 -25.47 -8.05 12.56
C GLY A 413 -25.97 -7.62 11.17
N LEU A 414 -25.17 -6.86 10.41
CA LEU A 414 -25.58 -6.33 9.11
C LEU A 414 -25.64 -7.44 8.05
N SER A 415 -26.86 -7.91 7.78
CA SER A 415 -27.20 -8.98 6.84
C SER A 415 -28.14 -8.54 5.70
N ALA A 416 -28.18 -7.24 5.40
CA ALA A 416 -29.01 -6.73 4.31
C ALA A 416 -28.47 -7.19 2.95
N GLU A 417 -29.35 -7.81 2.14
CA GLU A 417 -29.02 -8.14 0.75
C GLU A 417 -28.93 -6.87 -0.09
N HIS A 418 -27.89 -6.78 -0.93
CA HIS A 418 -27.75 -5.69 -1.88
C HIS A 418 -27.41 -6.23 -3.29
N PRO A 419 -28.07 -5.76 -4.37
CA PRO A 419 -27.82 -6.26 -5.71
C PRO A 419 -26.36 -6.14 -6.18
N TYR A 420 -25.61 -5.17 -5.66
CA TYR A 420 -24.18 -4.99 -5.98
C TYR A 420 -23.21 -5.55 -4.93
N GLN A 421 -23.68 -6.35 -3.97
CA GLN A 421 -22.79 -7.05 -3.04
C GLN A 421 -21.80 -7.94 -3.79
N SER A 422 -20.57 -8.04 -3.31
CA SER A 422 -19.49 -8.81 -3.91
C SER A 422 -18.67 -9.50 -2.82
N GLY A 423 -18.41 -10.79 -2.99
CA GLY A 423 -17.62 -11.54 -2.02
C GLY A 423 -16.14 -11.12 -2.03
N PRO A 424 -15.44 -11.03 -0.89
CA PRO A 424 -14.01 -10.71 -0.86
C PRO A 424 -13.14 -11.58 -1.76
N GLN A 425 -13.47 -12.88 -1.88
CA GLN A 425 -12.80 -13.83 -2.76
C GLN A 425 -12.87 -13.46 -4.25
N GLU A 426 -13.87 -12.66 -4.63
CA GLU A 426 -14.11 -12.23 -6.01
C GLU A 426 -13.28 -10.99 -6.38
N TRP A 427 -12.83 -10.23 -5.38
CA TRP A 427 -12.19 -8.93 -5.60
C TRP A 427 -10.90 -9.02 -6.41
N PRO A 428 -9.95 -9.95 -6.16
CA PRO A 428 -8.70 -10.03 -6.94
C PRO A 428 -8.92 -10.27 -8.43
N PHE A 429 -10.09 -10.79 -8.79
CA PHE A 429 -10.45 -11.14 -10.17
C PHE A 429 -11.33 -10.09 -10.85
N LEU A 430 -11.72 -9.03 -10.13
CA LEU A 430 -12.61 -8.00 -10.62
C LEU A 430 -13.95 -8.59 -11.14
N ILE A 431 -14.48 -9.64 -10.48
CA ILE A 431 -15.68 -10.34 -10.99
C ILE A 431 -16.92 -9.46 -10.88
N ARG A 432 -17.10 -8.76 -9.75
CA ARG A 432 -18.32 -7.98 -9.47
C ARG A 432 -17.97 -6.58 -8.96
N PRO A 433 -17.65 -5.63 -9.86
CA PRO A 433 -17.44 -4.24 -9.50
C PRO A 433 -18.76 -3.58 -9.06
N THR A 434 -18.66 -2.54 -8.25
CA THR A 434 -19.84 -1.83 -7.72
C THR A 434 -20.22 -0.69 -8.66
N ALA A 435 -21.49 -0.67 -9.08
CA ALA A 435 -22.07 0.49 -9.76
C ALA A 435 -22.55 1.51 -8.74
N PHE A 436 -22.25 2.79 -8.98
CA PHE A 436 -22.61 3.89 -8.07
C PHE A 436 -23.83 4.66 -8.57
N SER A 437 -23.94 4.86 -9.88
CA SER A 437 -25.13 5.45 -10.51
C SER A 437 -25.25 4.98 -11.95
N TYR A 438 -26.49 4.79 -12.40
CA TYR A 438 -26.81 4.62 -13.81
C TYR A 438 -28.19 5.22 -14.08
N ILE A 439 -28.28 6.14 -15.04
CA ILE A 439 -29.53 6.79 -15.44
C ILE A 439 -29.68 6.60 -16.95
N TYR A 440 -30.79 5.99 -17.37
CA TYR A 440 -31.10 5.85 -18.78
C TYR A 440 -31.92 7.04 -19.27
N SER A 441 -31.58 7.52 -20.45
CA SER A 441 -32.24 8.67 -21.10
C SER A 441 -32.53 8.38 -22.56
N GLY A 442 -33.60 8.96 -23.08
CA GLY A 442 -34.04 8.77 -24.46
C GLY A 442 -33.73 9.97 -25.33
N LYS A 443 -33.83 9.79 -26.65
CA LYS A 443 -33.66 10.91 -27.58
C LYS A 443 -34.72 11.99 -27.35
N GLY A 444 -34.29 13.25 -27.18
CA GLY A 444 -35.20 14.40 -27.11
C GLY A 444 -35.86 14.64 -25.75
N ASP A 445 -35.43 13.96 -24.68
CA ASP A 445 -35.88 14.18 -23.30
C ASP A 445 -35.20 15.36 -22.59
N GLY A 446 -34.33 16.09 -23.30
CA GLY A 446 -33.57 17.22 -22.75
C GLY A 446 -32.26 16.83 -22.03
N SER A 447 -31.93 15.54 -21.94
CA SER A 447 -30.69 15.04 -21.31
C SER A 447 -29.41 15.22 -22.15
N GLY A 448 -29.56 15.63 -23.42
CA GLY A 448 -28.45 15.68 -24.37
C GLY A 448 -28.14 14.34 -25.05
N CYS A 449 -29.04 13.36 -24.96
CA CYS A 449 -28.91 12.10 -25.70
C CYS A 449 -29.24 12.27 -27.20
N ASP A 450 -28.25 12.01 -28.06
CA ASP A 450 -28.38 12.14 -29.53
C ASP A 450 -28.86 10.86 -30.24
N VAL A 451 -28.84 9.73 -29.53
CA VAL A 451 -29.24 8.39 -30.02
C VAL A 451 -30.52 7.93 -29.33
N ASP A 452 -31.10 6.81 -29.77
CA ASP A 452 -32.39 6.32 -29.25
C ASP A 452 -32.39 6.11 -27.73
N GLN A 453 -31.27 5.63 -27.18
CA GLN A 453 -31.09 5.44 -25.74
C GLN A 453 -29.62 5.66 -25.33
N CYS A 454 -29.42 6.48 -24.31
CA CYS A 454 -28.15 6.73 -23.66
C CYS A 454 -28.19 6.27 -22.20
N VAL A 455 -27.03 6.18 -21.59
CA VAL A 455 -26.85 5.97 -20.16
C VAL A 455 -25.79 6.91 -19.62
N GLU A 456 -26.09 7.60 -18.52
CA GLU A 456 -25.09 8.19 -17.64
C GLU A 456 -24.70 7.15 -16.62
N ALA A 457 -23.48 6.61 -16.66
CA ALA A 457 -23.04 5.58 -15.74
C ALA A 457 -21.79 6.02 -14.96
N ILE A 458 -21.80 5.76 -13.65
CA ILE A 458 -20.67 5.94 -12.75
C ILE A 458 -20.43 4.60 -12.06
N THR A 459 -19.33 3.95 -12.39
CA THR A 459 -18.97 2.65 -11.81
C THR A 459 -17.57 2.67 -11.21
N SER A 460 -17.41 2.12 -10.01
CA SER A 460 -16.13 2.13 -9.31
C SER A 460 -15.18 1.02 -9.80
N ILE A 461 -15.27 0.64 -11.09
CA ILE A 461 -14.44 -0.41 -11.67
C ILE A 461 -13.01 0.10 -11.88
N SER A 462 -12.04 -0.70 -11.48
CA SER A 462 -10.62 -0.42 -11.74
C SER A 462 -10.31 -0.47 -13.23
N ASN A 463 -9.16 0.07 -13.64
CA ASN A 463 -8.62 -0.28 -14.96
C ASN A 463 -8.31 -1.80 -14.94
N PRO A 464 -8.99 -2.64 -15.75
CA PRO A 464 -8.88 -4.09 -15.60
C PRO A 464 -7.45 -4.60 -15.81
N ILE A 465 -6.69 -3.97 -16.72
CA ILE A 465 -5.31 -4.36 -17.00
C ILE A 465 -4.40 -4.01 -15.82
N ILE A 466 -4.53 -2.82 -15.24
CA ILE A 466 -3.78 -2.43 -14.02
C ILE A 466 -4.11 -3.38 -12.87
N PHE A 467 -5.41 -3.64 -12.66
CA PHE A 467 -5.87 -4.42 -11.52
C PHE A 467 -5.44 -5.89 -11.62
N TRP A 468 -5.69 -6.56 -12.76
CA TRP A 468 -5.29 -7.95 -12.96
C TRP A 468 -3.76 -8.11 -12.97
N PHE A 469 -3.03 -7.17 -13.58
CA PHE A 469 -1.57 -7.17 -13.51
C PHE A 469 -1.08 -7.03 -12.06
N GLY A 470 -1.75 -6.19 -11.27
CA GLY A 470 -1.54 -6.07 -9.83
C GLY A 470 -1.77 -7.38 -9.07
N THR A 471 -2.88 -8.07 -9.35
CA THR A 471 -3.21 -9.37 -8.73
C THR A 471 -2.14 -10.42 -9.04
N VAL A 472 -1.76 -10.57 -10.31
CA VAL A 472 -0.68 -11.48 -10.73
C VAL A 472 0.65 -11.09 -10.08
N SER A 473 0.91 -9.80 -9.95
CA SER A 473 2.12 -9.29 -9.30
C SER A 473 2.17 -9.63 -7.81
N ILE A 474 1.04 -9.63 -7.11
CA ILE A 474 0.99 -10.09 -5.71
C ILE A 474 1.38 -11.56 -5.60
N LEU A 475 0.84 -12.43 -6.47
CA LEU A 475 1.22 -13.85 -6.51
C LEU A 475 2.71 -14.03 -6.80
N PHE A 476 3.25 -13.27 -7.76
CA PHE A 476 4.67 -13.25 -8.05
C PHE A 476 5.50 -12.83 -6.82
N LEU A 477 5.11 -11.77 -6.11
CA LEU A 477 5.81 -11.34 -4.89
C LEU A 477 5.79 -12.39 -3.79
N ILE A 478 4.67 -13.10 -3.60
CA ILE A 478 4.57 -14.20 -2.62
C ILE A 478 5.61 -15.27 -2.97
N ILE A 479 5.68 -15.70 -4.22
CA ILE A 479 6.67 -16.68 -4.69
C ILE A 479 8.10 -16.15 -4.46
N MET A 480 8.35 -14.89 -4.80
CA MET A 480 9.66 -14.26 -4.67
C MET A 480 10.11 -14.07 -3.22
N CYS A 481 9.21 -14.00 -2.25
CA CYS A 481 9.56 -14.01 -0.83
C CYS A 481 10.23 -15.32 -0.40
N PHE A 482 9.90 -16.45 -1.04
CA PHE A 482 10.53 -17.74 -0.78
C PHE A 482 11.81 -17.92 -1.61
N LEU A 483 11.80 -17.51 -2.88
CA LEU A 483 12.94 -17.73 -3.78
C LEU A 483 14.07 -16.73 -3.59
N ARG A 484 13.75 -15.44 -3.42
CA ARG A 484 14.73 -14.34 -3.27
C ARG A 484 14.20 -13.30 -2.28
N PRO A 485 14.17 -13.62 -0.98
CA PRO A 485 13.56 -12.76 0.03
C PRO A 485 14.18 -11.36 0.03
N LYS A 486 13.36 -10.35 -0.21
CA LYS A 486 13.70 -8.93 -0.04
C LYS A 486 12.70 -8.27 0.88
N TRP A 487 13.19 -7.42 1.78
CA TRP A 487 12.34 -6.74 2.76
C TRP A 487 11.25 -5.88 2.10
N GLN A 488 11.49 -5.35 0.89
CA GLN A 488 10.51 -4.60 0.12
C GLN A 488 9.29 -5.45 -0.23
N TYR A 489 9.48 -6.72 -0.59
CA TYR A 489 8.39 -7.62 -0.95
C TYR A 489 7.50 -7.87 0.27
N PHE A 490 8.11 -8.17 1.42
CA PHE A 490 7.39 -8.30 2.69
C PHE A 490 6.65 -7.03 3.08
N ALA A 491 7.27 -5.84 2.93
CA ALA A 491 6.62 -4.57 3.25
C ALA A 491 5.34 -4.35 2.42
N ILE A 492 5.43 -4.62 1.11
CA ILE A 492 4.29 -4.51 0.18
C ILE A 492 3.19 -5.52 0.54
N LEU A 493 3.57 -6.79 0.77
CA LEU A 493 2.62 -7.85 1.10
C LEU A 493 1.93 -7.64 2.46
N VAL A 494 2.62 -7.05 3.45
CA VAL A 494 1.98 -6.68 4.73
C VAL A 494 0.90 -5.63 4.51
N GLY A 495 1.17 -4.59 3.70
CA GLY A 495 0.16 -3.58 3.37
C GLY A 495 -1.03 -4.17 2.61
N TYR A 496 -0.78 -5.01 1.61
CA TYR A 496 -1.84 -5.74 0.90
C TYR A 496 -2.64 -6.64 1.83
N GLY A 497 -1.97 -7.47 2.62
CA GLY A 497 -2.59 -8.43 3.54
C GLY A 497 -3.41 -7.75 4.64
N ALA A 498 -2.95 -6.61 5.16
CA ALA A 498 -3.68 -5.82 6.14
C ALA A 498 -5.02 -5.30 5.60
N GLY A 499 -5.06 -4.91 4.33
CA GLY A 499 -6.28 -4.43 3.68
C GLY A 499 -7.20 -5.53 3.16
N TYR A 500 -6.67 -6.70 2.81
CA TYR A 500 -7.42 -7.77 2.15
C TYR A 500 -7.82 -8.94 3.07
N PHE A 501 -6.88 -9.51 3.83
CA PHE A 501 -7.12 -10.76 4.57
C PHE A 501 -8.19 -10.67 5.66
N PRO A 502 -8.37 -9.56 6.40
CA PRO A 502 -9.45 -9.46 7.37
C PRO A 502 -10.82 -9.71 6.75
N TRP A 503 -11.05 -9.31 5.50
CA TRP A 503 -12.33 -9.53 4.81
C TRP A 503 -12.61 -11.00 4.52
N LEU A 504 -11.58 -11.83 4.36
CA LEU A 504 -11.73 -13.28 4.20
C LEU A 504 -12.21 -13.97 5.48
N ALA A 505 -12.11 -13.31 6.65
CA ALA A 505 -12.70 -13.81 7.88
C ALA A 505 -14.21 -13.50 8.01
N TYR A 506 -14.77 -12.71 7.09
CA TYR A 506 -16.17 -12.26 7.11
C TYR A 506 -16.91 -12.62 5.81
N LEU A 507 -16.71 -13.84 5.29
CA LEU A 507 -17.36 -14.30 4.05
C LEU A 507 -18.89 -14.39 4.16
N GLU A 508 -19.42 -14.58 5.37
CA GLU A 508 -20.87 -14.67 5.62
C GLU A 508 -21.55 -13.29 5.64
N ARG A 509 -20.77 -12.20 5.65
CA ARG A 509 -21.32 -10.85 5.66
C ARG A 509 -21.82 -10.46 4.26
N GLN A 510 -23.12 -10.20 4.14
CA GLN A 510 -23.76 -9.88 2.85
C GLN A 510 -23.46 -8.44 2.38
N ALA A 511 -23.32 -7.47 3.29
CA ALA A 511 -23.05 -6.07 2.95
C ALA A 511 -21.55 -5.77 2.73
N VAL A 512 -20.95 -6.42 1.72
CA VAL A 512 -19.52 -6.28 1.37
C VAL A 512 -19.40 -5.97 -0.12
N PHE A 513 -18.53 -5.01 -0.48
CA PHE A 513 -18.48 -4.41 -1.81
C PHE A 513 -17.06 -4.30 -2.34
N HIS A 514 -16.90 -4.40 -3.66
CA HIS A 514 -15.60 -4.39 -4.32
C HIS A 514 -14.86 -3.06 -4.10
N PHE A 515 -15.58 -1.96 -3.91
CA PHE A 515 -14.95 -0.65 -3.75
C PHE A 515 -14.07 -0.53 -2.49
N TYR A 516 -14.15 -1.48 -1.55
CA TYR A 516 -13.20 -1.59 -0.42
C TYR A 516 -11.78 -1.94 -0.89
N ALA A 517 -11.60 -2.43 -2.11
CA ALA A 517 -10.31 -2.75 -2.69
C ALA A 517 -9.37 -1.54 -2.82
N ILE A 518 -9.91 -0.31 -2.84
CA ILE A 518 -9.11 0.92 -2.89
C ILE A 518 -8.07 0.97 -1.77
N ALA A 519 -8.37 0.42 -0.59
CA ALA A 519 -7.48 0.44 0.56
C ALA A 519 -6.18 -0.35 0.34
N PHE A 520 -6.21 -1.39 -0.51
CA PHE A 520 -5.02 -2.20 -0.81
C PHE A 520 -4.51 -2.07 -2.26
N LEU A 521 -5.25 -1.42 -3.16
CA LEU A 521 -4.85 -1.16 -4.54
C LEU A 521 -3.43 -0.56 -4.67
N PRO A 522 -3.01 0.43 -3.87
CA PRO A 522 -1.65 0.97 -4.00
C PRO A 522 -0.56 -0.08 -3.78
N PHE A 523 -0.78 -1.07 -2.92
CA PHE A 523 0.18 -2.15 -2.69
C PHE A 523 0.23 -3.13 -3.87
N MET A 524 -0.89 -3.35 -4.56
CA MET A 524 -0.90 -4.09 -5.84
C MET A 524 -0.10 -3.35 -6.93
N ILE A 525 -0.19 -2.02 -6.97
CA ILE A 525 0.63 -1.19 -7.87
C ILE A 525 2.11 -1.27 -7.49
N LEU A 526 2.45 -1.20 -6.20
CA LEU A 526 3.85 -1.39 -5.76
C LEU A 526 4.39 -2.79 -6.11
N ALA A 527 3.56 -3.83 -6.01
CA ALA A 527 3.91 -5.17 -6.46
C ALA A 527 4.17 -5.20 -7.98
N SER A 528 3.31 -4.53 -8.75
CA SER A 528 3.45 -4.37 -10.20
C SER A 528 4.80 -3.75 -10.59
N LEU A 529 5.30 -2.79 -9.81
CA LEU A 529 6.62 -2.20 -10.05
C LEU A 529 7.77 -3.18 -9.91
N VAL A 530 7.65 -4.20 -9.04
CA VAL A 530 8.66 -5.27 -8.95
C VAL A 530 8.68 -6.09 -10.23
N VAL A 531 7.50 -6.45 -10.76
CA VAL A 531 7.39 -7.20 -12.02
C VAL A 531 7.89 -6.36 -13.20
N VAL A 532 7.48 -5.08 -13.29
CA VAL A 532 7.96 -4.14 -14.31
C VAL A 532 9.48 -4.00 -14.26
N GLN A 533 10.09 -3.86 -13.08
CA GLN A 533 11.54 -3.82 -12.92
C GLN A 533 12.19 -5.13 -13.37
N THR A 534 11.55 -6.27 -13.11
CA THR A 534 12.06 -7.59 -13.50
C THR A 534 12.02 -7.77 -15.02
N ILE A 535 10.95 -7.36 -15.68
CA ILE A 535 10.79 -7.42 -17.15
C ILE A 535 11.78 -6.46 -17.84
N ALA A 536 11.93 -5.24 -17.33
CA ALA A 536 12.84 -4.24 -17.90
C ALA A 536 14.31 -4.64 -17.80
N GLY A 537 14.66 -5.52 -16.85
CA GLY A 537 16.02 -5.93 -16.56
C GLY A 537 16.87 -4.84 -15.88
N ASP A 538 18.13 -5.17 -15.59
CA ASP A 538 19.10 -4.24 -15.02
C ASP A 538 19.93 -3.54 -16.12
N ARG A 539 20.58 -2.41 -15.81
CA ARG A 539 21.44 -1.65 -16.74
C ARG A 539 22.62 -2.45 -17.26
N GLU A 540 23.06 -3.44 -16.49
CA GLU A 540 24.12 -4.36 -16.86
C GLU A 540 23.69 -5.42 -17.89
N THR A 541 22.39 -5.50 -18.18
CA THR A 541 21.84 -6.45 -19.18
C THR A 541 22.29 -6.04 -20.60
N PRO A 542 22.59 -7.02 -21.48
CA PRO A 542 22.89 -6.73 -22.89
C PRO A 542 21.86 -5.82 -23.56
N ARG A 543 22.33 -4.94 -24.44
CA ARG A 543 21.53 -3.81 -24.97
C ARG A 543 20.24 -4.24 -25.64
N THR A 544 20.30 -5.31 -26.43
CA THR A 544 19.15 -5.87 -27.13
C THR A 544 18.06 -6.32 -26.14
N SER A 545 18.42 -7.17 -25.16
CA SER A 545 17.47 -7.71 -24.18
C SER A 545 16.86 -6.62 -23.31
N ARG A 546 17.66 -5.64 -22.89
CA ARG A 546 17.16 -4.50 -22.11
C ARG A 546 16.22 -3.61 -22.91
N THR A 547 16.55 -3.34 -24.17
CA THR A 547 15.69 -2.54 -25.05
C THR A 547 14.35 -3.23 -25.28
N ILE A 548 14.34 -4.56 -25.48
CA ILE A 548 13.11 -5.35 -25.57
C ILE A 548 12.31 -5.24 -24.28
N GLY A 549 12.93 -5.46 -23.12
CA GLY A 549 12.26 -5.39 -21.82
C GLY A 549 11.63 -4.01 -21.54
N VAL A 550 12.38 -2.93 -21.77
CA VAL A 550 11.88 -1.56 -21.60
C VAL A 550 10.77 -1.25 -22.61
N SER A 551 10.90 -1.70 -23.85
CA SER A 551 9.86 -1.50 -24.88
C SER A 551 8.58 -2.26 -24.55
N ALA A 552 8.68 -3.50 -24.05
CA ALA A 552 7.54 -4.29 -23.58
C ALA A 552 6.81 -3.60 -22.41
N VAL A 553 7.55 -3.04 -21.46
CA VAL A 553 6.98 -2.19 -20.40
C VAL A 553 6.29 -0.97 -21.00
N GLY A 554 6.92 -0.28 -21.95
CA GLY A 554 6.32 0.87 -22.63
C GLY A 554 4.98 0.52 -23.31
N VAL A 555 4.93 -0.60 -24.04
CA VAL A 555 3.70 -1.11 -24.67
C VAL A 555 2.63 -1.42 -23.63
N LEU A 556 2.98 -2.09 -22.53
CA LEU A 556 2.04 -2.37 -21.44
C LEU A 556 1.43 -1.08 -20.86
N LEU A 557 2.25 -0.05 -20.64
CA LEU A 557 1.78 1.24 -20.11
C LEU A 557 0.88 1.98 -21.11
N VAL A 558 1.17 1.89 -22.41
CA VAL A 558 0.30 2.44 -23.46
C VAL A 558 -1.05 1.71 -23.46
N ILE A 559 -1.05 0.38 -23.36
CA ILE A 559 -2.30 -0.41 -23.27
C ILE A 559 -3.11 0.02 -22.04
N MET A 560 -2.47 0.15 -20.87
CA MET A 560 -3.14 0.63 -19.66
C MET A 560 -3.77 2.01 -19.87
N ALA A 561 -3.03 2.96 -20.48
CA ALA A 561 -3.55 4.29 -20.79
C ALA A 561 -4.75 4.26 -21.77
N LEU A 562 -4.67 3.45 -22.83
CA LEU A 562 -5.77 3.31 -23.79
C LEU A 562 -7.03 2.71 -23.15
N VAL A 563 -6.87 1.73 -22.25
CA VAL A 563 -7.98 1.18 -21.48
C VAL A 563 -8.57 2.24 -20.55
N SER A 564 -7.73 3.08 -19.92
CA SER A 564 -8.24 4.21 -19.15
C SER A 564 -9.02 5.22 -20.00
N VAL A 565 -8.61 5.48 -21.24
CA VAL A 565 -9.37 6.33 -22.17
C VAL A 565 -10.71 5.69 -22.52
N LEU A 566 -10.75 4.37 -22.77
CA LEU A 566 -11.99 3.63 -23.05
C LEU A 566 -12.98 3.69 -21.87
N PHE A 567 -12.51 3.56 -20.64
CA PHE A 567 -13.39 3.56 -19.46
C PHE A 567 -13.63 4.97 -18.88
N TRP A 568 -12.93 6.00 -19.36
CA TRP A 568 -13.06 7.37 -18.85
C TRP A 568 -14.52 7.89 -18.79
N PRO A 569 -15.37 7.69 -19.82
CA PRO A 569 -16.76 8.12 -19.77
C PRO A 569 -17.55 7.50 -18.61
N VAL A 570 -17.29 6.23 -18.28
CA VAL A 570 -18.03 5.47 -17.24
C VAL A 570 -17.50 5.68 -15.82
N TRP A 571 -16.34 6.32 -15.71
CA TRP A 571 -15.78 6.80 -14.44
C TRP A 571 -16.16 8.24 -14.13
N THR A 572 -16.55 9.01 -15.15
CA THR A 572 -16.85 10.44 -15.01
C THR A 572 -18.32 10.80 -15.15
N GLY A 573 -19.20 9.83 -15.42
CA GLY A 573 -20.63 10.07 -15.58
C GLY A 573 -20.92 10.83 -16.87
N GLN A 574 -20.28 10.47 -17.98
CA GLN A 574 -20.62 11.04 -19.27
C GLN A 574 -21.81 10.29 -19.87
N MET A 575 -22.68 11.04 -20.55
CA MET A 575 -23.75 10.48 -21.36
C MET A 575 -23.15 9.70 -22.53
N ILE A 576 -23.37 8.39 -22.55
CA ILE A 576 -22.87 7.47 -23.58
C ILE A 576 -23.99 6.64 -24.17
N SER A 577 -23.83 6.17 -25.40
CA SER A 577 -24.80 5.22 -25.98
C SER A 577 -24.78 3.88 -25.25
N THR A 578 -25.90 3.15 -25.28
CA THR A 578 -25.99 1.78 -24.73
C THR A 578 -24.99 0.80 -25.37
N SER A 579 -24.63 1.04 -26.64
CA SER A 579 -23.60 0.28 -27.34
C SER A 579 -22.20 0.50 -26.76
N TYR A 580 -21.85 1.75 -26.44
CA TYR A 580 -20.60 2.08 -25.75
C TYR A 580 -20.60 1.53 -24.34
N TRP A 581 -21.73 1.62 -23.63
CA TRP A 581 -21.86 1.03 -22.31
C TRP A 581 -21.60 -0.47 -22.35
N SER A 582 -22.15 -1.19 -23.31
CA SER A 582 -21.88 -2.62 -23.49
C SER A 582 -20.41 -2.93 -23.77
N LEU A 583 -19.66 -2.03 -24.42
CA LEU A 583 -18.23 -2.18 -24.71
C LEU A 583 -17.36 -2.19 -23.43
N THR A 584 -17.81 -1.53 -22.36
CA THR A 584 -17.10 -1.51 -21.07
C THR A 584 -17.40 -2.74 -20.20
N HIS A 585 -18.26 -3.66 -20.65
CA HIS A 585 -18.60 -4.90 -19.95
C HIS A 585 -17.80 -6.08 -20.50
N TRP A 586 -16.56 -6.27 -20.01
CA TRP A 586 -15.71 -7.37 -20.50
C TRP A 586 -16.08 -8.72 -19.87
N LEU A 587 -16.66 -8.71 -18.67
CA LEU A 587 -17.23 -9.89 -18.03
C LEU A 587 -18.76 -9.78 -17.98
N PRO A 588 -19.51 -10.90 -18.12
CA PRO A 588 -20.96 -10.88 -18.03
C PRO A 588 -21.49 -10.32 -16.70
N SER A 589 -20.75 -10.53 -15.62
CA SER A 589 -21.09 -10.12 -14.25
C SER A 589 -20.91 -8.62 -13.98
N TRP A 590 -20.42 -7.85 -14.95
CA TRP A 590 -20.28 -6.39 -14.79
C TRP A 590 -21.57 -5.63 -15.11
N ARG A 591 -22.58 -6.32 -15.66
CA ARG A 591 -23.84 -5.72 -16.13
C ARG A 591 -24.79 -5.38 -15.01
#